data_AF-A0A522XZ75-F1
#
_entry.id   AF-A0A522XZ75-F1
#
_cell.length_a   1.000
_cell.length_b   1.000
_cell.length_c   1.000
_cell.angle_alpha   90.00
_cell.angle_beta   90.00
_cell.angle_gamma   90.00
#
_symmetry.space_group_name_H-M   'P 1'
#
loop_
_entity.id
_entity.type
_entity.pdbx_description
1 polymer ?
#
loop_
_entity_poly.entity_id
_entity_poly.type
_entity_poly.pdbx_seq_one_letter_code
_entity_poly.pdbx_strand_id
1 'polypeptide(L)'
;MDPNHLIREFQQIALIQKKLDGIINSDISKDEQIAQIIDHIESTNNFSTKTVENILSNKIVLTENSLNIIHHELKTPLVPIRAYTDMLFQGKFGRLTQEQKDKIEIISTNAKRLQQKIEILLDKRMHGSTNNVDDDKAKSSIKEMEQQNMLLEKINQLLVEKSDRDNSEIQKLQNKAVESERQKNEILQERLVLNKTVHLEEQKNFQLGRKNIILIATFALIAAVIFASYSLYVVDLVGKQYQVSNLGKINSGGYLIQNLRGDTIDTWLSWRLVSGSTLHVGITNAVKYPDKIPLIKEVVLSENAIDIDDSLLHKGPKGSTSTYYVGWKGALGHISSQPTKFTIPSSIDVIDAQAGEGDITIILTNERNGDGYSGFTKSIADDSQNQILKSTITIYEADKLNDEQFKTILRHEFGHALGLAHSTAPEDLMAPTIQTGYPYISDCDMDTMIKLYDGGMKSQVTCEK
;
A
#
# COMPACT_ATOMS: atom_id res chain seq x y z
N MET A 1 -23.03 37.96 -57.32
CA MET A 1 -21.57 37.84 -57.15
C MET A 1 -21.15 36.50 -57.75
N ASP A 2 -20.00 36.44 -58.44
CA ASP A 2 -19.50 35.24 -59.14
C ASP A 2 -19.40 34.03 -58.17
N PRO A 3 -19.90 32.81 -58.52
CA PRO A 3 -19.72 31.58 -57.74
C PRO A 3 -18.29 31.32 -57.25
N ASN A 4 -17.29 31.81 -58.00
CA ASN A 4 -15.88 31.73 -57.60
C ASN A 4 -15.54 32.53 -56.34
N HIS A 5 -16.34 33.54 -55.97
CA HIS A 5 -16.16 34.29 -54.74
C HIS A 5 -16.54 33.47 -53.51
N LEU A 6 -17.64 32.71 -53.58
CA LEU A 6 -18.11 31.85 -52.48
C LEU A 6 -17.14 30.68 -52.25
N ILE A 7 -16.62 30.11 -53.34
CA ILE A 7 -15.61 29.04 -53.29
C ILE A 7 -14.30 29.56 -52.67
N ARG A 8 -13.87 30.78 -53.01
CA ARG A 8 -12.69 31.42 -52.40
C ARG A 8 -12.86 31.67 -50.90
N GLU A 9 -14.07 31.98 -50.46
CA GLU A 9 -14.36 32.17 -49.03
C GLU A 9 -14.41 30.86 -48.25
N PHE A 10 -14.99 29.78 -48.81
CA PHE A 10 -14.91 28.44 -48.21
C PHE A 10 -13.47 27.91 -48.18
N GLN A 11 -12.64 28.26 -49.16
CA GLN A 11 -11.22 27.94 -49.15
C GLN A 11 -10.45 28.67 -48.04
N GLN A 12 -10.85 29.90 -47.65
CA GLN A 12 -10.27 30.58 -46.50
C GLN A 12 -10.61 29.86 -45.17
N ILE A 13 -11.84 29.36 -45.02
CA ILE A 13 -12.24 28.56 -43.83
C ILE A 13 -11.41 27.29 -43.72
N ALA A 14 -11.22 26.57 -44.82
CA ALA A 14 -10.38 25.38 -44.85
C ALA A 14 -8.91 25.70 -44.54
N LEU A 15 -8.41 26.86 -44.97
CA LEU A 15 -7.05 27.32 -44.67
C LEU A 15 -6.88 27.67 -43.18
N ILE A 16 -7.90 28.24 -42.56
CA ILE A 16 -7.94 28.58 -41.14
C ILE A 16 -8.00 27.30 -40.28
N GLN A 17 -8.84 26.33 -40.64
CA GLN A 17 -8.91 25.03 -39.96
C GLN A 17 -7.57 24.28 -40.02
N LYS A 18 -6.91 24.30 -41.19
CA LYS A 18 -5.59 23.67 -41.35
C LYS A 18 -4.48 24.35 -40.54
N LYS A 19 -4.56 25.67 -40.34
CA LYS A 19 -3.64 26.38 -39.42
C LYS A 19 -3.94 26.07 -37.96
N LEU A 20 -5.22 25.89 -37.59
CA LEU A 20 -5.65 25.50 -36.25
C LEU A 20 -5.06 24.13 -35.86
N ASP A 21 -5.13 23.15 -36.77
CA ASP A 21 -4.55 21.82 -36.58
C ASP A 21 -3.02 21.87 -36.42
N GLY A 22 -2.35 22.80 -37.10
CA GLY A 22 -0.90 23.02 -36.96
C GLY A 22 -0.50 23.60 -35.60
N ILE A 23 -1.32 24.48 -35.03
CA ILE A 23 -1.07 25.10 -33.72
C ILE A 23 -1.29 24.09 -32.59
N ILE A 24 -2.35 23.28 -32.67
CA ILE A 24 -2.69 22.22 -31.70
C ILE A 24 -1.55 21.19 -31.55
N ASN A 25 -0.76 20.99 -32.61
CA ASN A 25 0.33 20.01 -32.66
C ASN A 25 1.73 20.63 -32.51
N SER A 26 1.84 21.92 -32.16
CA SER A 26 3.13 22.62 -31.98
C SER A 26 3.55 22.69 -30.51
N ASP A 27 4.86 22.70 -30.23
CA ASP A 27 5.44 22.77 -28.87
C ASP A 27 5.52 24.21 -28.31
N ILE A 28 4.47 25.01 -28.47
CA ILE A 28 4.41 26.38 -27.96
C ILE A 28 3.76 26.37 -26.55
N SER A 29 4.14 27.32 -25.69
CA SER A 29 3.56 27.52 -24.36
C SER A 29 2.02 27.53 -24.38
N LYS A 30 1.39 26.79 -23.46
CA LYS A 30 -0.07 26.55 -23.41
C LYS A 30 -0.91 27.84 -23.37
N ASP A 31 -0.42 28.88 -22.70
CA ASP A 31 -1.17 30.13 -22.55
C ASP A 31 -1.20 30.96 -23.84
N GLU A 32 -0.12 30.92 -24.63
CA GLU A 32 -0.01 31.63 -25.91
C GLU A 32 -0.79 30.90 -27.02
N GLN A 33 -0.87 29.55 -26.95
CA GLN A 33 -1.70 28.73 -27.83
C GLN A 33 -3.20 29.00 -27.64
N ILE A 34 -3.65 29.12 -26.39
CA ILE A 34 -5.07 29.33 -26.08
C ILE A 34 -5.54 30.70 -26.59
N ALA A 35 -4.73 31.76 -26.43
CA ALA A 35 -5.06 33.09 -26.93
C ALA A 35 -5.23 33.12 -28.46
N GLN A 36 -4.31 32.50 -29.21
CA GLN A 36 -4.38 32.46 -30.68
C GLN A 36 -5.56 31.63 -31.21
N ILE A 37 -5.93 30.55 -30.52
CA ILE A 37 -7.10 29.73 -30.84
C ILE A 37 -8.39 30.53 -30.63
N ILE A 38 -8.49 31.32 -29.55
CA ILE A 38 -9.65 32.17 -29.28
C ILE A 38 -9.80 33.24 -30.38
N ASP A 39 -8.73 33.94 -30.76
CA ASP A 39 -8.77 34.96 -31.82
C ASP A 39 -9.22 34.38 -33.18
N HIS A 40 -8.78 33.16 -33.51
CA HIS A 40 -9.18 32.49 -34.76
C HIS A 40 -10.64 32.03 -34.74
N ILE A 41 -11.14 31.55 -33.60
CA ILE A 41 -12.56 31.20 -33.42
C ILE A 41 -13.44 32.45 -33.52
N GLU A 42 -13.03 33.55 -32.91
CA GLU A 42 -13.78 34.81 -32.95
C GLU A 42 -13.84 35.40 -34.37
N SER A 43 -12.72 35.38 -35.10
CA SER A 43 -12.66 35.78 -36.51
C SER A 43 -13.56 34.92 -37.40
N THR A 44 -13.58 33.59 -37.17
CA THR A 44 -14.43 32.64 -37.90
C THR A 44 -15.92 32.86 -37.60
N ASN A 45 -16.25 33.18 -36.35
CA ASN A 45 -17.62 33.45 -35.92
C ASN A 45 -18.14 34.79 -36.50
N ASN A 46 -17.31 35.83 -36.49
CA ASN A 46 -17.62 37.13 -37.09
C ASN A 46 -17.83 37.02 -38.62
N PHE A 47 -16.99 36.24 -39.30
CA PHE A 47 -17.15 35.95 -40.72
C PHE A 47 -18.47 35.21 -41.00
N SER A 48 -18.75 34.13 -40.26
CA SER A 48 -19.98 33.34 -40.40
C SER A 48 -21.24 34.19 -40.18
N THR A 49 -21.19 35.08 -39.19
CA THR A 49 -22.29 36.01 -38.88
C THR A 49 -22.53 36.99 -40.04
N LYS A 50 -21.46 37.56 -40.62
CA LYS A 50 -21.53 38.49 -41.75
C LYS A 50 -22.07 37.83 -43.02
N THR A 51 -21.70 36.57 -43.27
CA THR A 51 -22.22 35.78 -44.40
C THR A 51 -23.70 35.48 -44.25
N VAL A 52 -24.15 35.13 -43.04
CA VAL A 52 -25.57 34.92 -42.73
C VAL A 52 -26.38 36.21 -42.84
N GLU A 53 -25.85 37.36 -42.42
CA GLU A 53 -26.50 38.67 -42.62
C GLU A 53 -26.65 39.03 -44.10
N ASN A 54 -25.64 38.74 -44.93
CA ASN A 54 -25.70 38.98 -46.38
C ASN A 54 -26.75 38.10 -47.08
N ILE A 55 -26.97 36.88 -46.58
CA ILE A 55 -28.03 35.97 -47.04
C ILE A 55 -29.42 36.47 -46.63
N LEU A 56 -29.56 36.93 -45.38
CA LEU A 56 -30.81 37.45 -44.82
C LEU A 56 -31.26 38.79 -45.45
N SER A 57 -30.31 39.60 -45.94
CA SER A 57 -30.57 40.88 -46.62
C SER A 57 -31.15 40.73 -48.04
N ASN A 58 -31.54 39.51 -48.45
CA ASN A 58 -32.20 39.16 -49.71
C ASN A 58 -31.40 39.47 -50.99
N LYS A 59 -30.06 39.48 -50.92
CA LYS A 59 -29.17 39.53 -52.11
C LYS A 59 -28.90 38.16 -52.74
N ILE A 60 -29.40 37.07 -52.15
CA ILE A 60 -29.15 35.68 -52.57
C ILE A 60 -30.49 34.92 -52.58
N VAL A 61 -30.87 34.31 -53.70
CA VAL A 61 -32.10 33.50 -53.83
C VAL A 61 -31.77 32.03 -53.56
N LEU A 62 -32.36 31.45 -52.50
CA LEU A 62 -32.19 30.03 -52.12
C LEU A 62 -33.39 29.18 -52.60
N THR A 63 -33.10 28.07 -53.28
CA THR A 63 -34.07 27.03 -53.73
C THR A 63 -34.47 26.08 -52.59
N GLU A 64 -35.66 25.46 -52.65
CA GLU A 64 -36.19 24.54 -51.60
C GLU A 64 -35.23 23.40 -51.25
N ASN A 65 -34.57 22.79 -52.24
CA ASN A 65 -33.56 21.75 -52.00
C ASN A 65 -32.34 22.27 -51.22
N SER A 66 -31.92 23.51 -51.49
CA SER A 66 -30.80 24.13 -50.77
C SER A 66 -31.16 24.37 -49.30
N LEU A 67 -32.43 24.68 -49.01
CA LEU A 67 -32.95 24.88 -47.65
C LEU A 67 -33.00 23.57 -46.85
N ASN A 68 -33.44 22.46 -47.46
CA ASN A 68 -33.46 21.16 -46.80
C ASN A 68 -32.05 20.60 -46.51
N ILE A 69 -31.10 20.86 -47.41
CA ILE A 69 -29.69 20.48 -47.20
C ILE A 69 -29.08 21.34 -46.09
N ILE A 70 -29.31 22.66 -46.09
CA ILE A 70 -28.87 23.54 -45.00
C ILE A 70 -29.49 23.11 -43.66
N HIS A 71 -30.75 22.65 -43.64
CA HIS A 71 -31.40 22.11 -42.45
C HIS A 71 -30.70 20.84 -41.92
N HIS A 72 -30.46 19.83 -42.76
CA HIS A 72 -29.83 18.58 -42.32
C HIS A 72 -28.35 18.75 -41.98
N GLU A 73 -27.59 19.46 -42.80
CA GLU A 73 -26.14 19.59 -42.66
C GLU A 73 -25.74 20.57 -41.54
N LEU A 74 -26.59 21.53 -41.16
CA LEU A 74 -26.33 22.41 -40.02
C LEU A 74 -26.95 21.92 -38.71
N LYS A 75 -28.11 21.24 -38.72
CA LYS A 75 -28.77 20.76 -37.49
C LYS A 75 -28.05 19.55 -36.90
N THR A 76 -27.58 18.64 -37.75
CA THR A 76 -26.88 17.42 -37.34
C THR A 76 -25.61 17.70 -36.52
N PRO A 77 -24.72 18.63 -36.89
CA PRO A 77 -23.56 18.98 -36.06
C PRO A 77 -23.92 19.86 -34.84
N LEU A 78 -25.05 20.59 -34.87
CA LEU A 78 -25.43 21.49 -33.78
C LEU A 78 -25.97 20.75 -32.54
N VAL A 79 -26.68 19.64 -32.76
CA VAL A 79 -27.25 18.79 -31.69
C VAL A 79 -26.17 18.25 -30.73
N PRO A 80 -25.08 17.61 -31.19
CA PRO A 80 -24.02 17.15 -30.31
C PRO A 80 -23.24 18.31 -29.67
N ILE A 81 -22.98 19.41 -30.38
CA ILE A 81 -22.33 20.60 -29.80
C ILE A 81 -23.15 21.10 -28.60
N ARG A 82 -24.47 21.21 -28.75
CA ARG A 82 -25.36 21.61 -27.65
C ARG A 82 -25.34 20.60 -26.50
N ALA A 83 -25.52 19.31 -26.81
CA ALA A 83 -25.56 18.25 -25.80
C ALA A 83 -24.26 18.21 -24.97
N TYR A 84 -23.09 18.31 -25.61
CA TYR A 84 -21.81 18.32 -24.91
C TYR A 84 -21.59 19.59 -24.11
N THR A 85 -21.96 20.77 -24.64
CA THR A 85 -21.88 22.02 -23.87
C THR A 85 -22.79 22.02 -22.64
N ASP A 86 -24.00 21.48 -22.74
CA ASP A 86 -24.94 21.36 -21.61
C ASP A 86 -24.44 20.34 -20.57
N MET A 87 -23.85 19.22 -20.99
CA MET A 87 -23.23 18.24 -20.09
C MET A 87 -21.99 18.78 -19.38
N LEU A 88 -21.18 19.58 -20.07
CA LEU A 88 -20.04 20.29 -19.49
C LEU A 88 -20.53 21.30 -18.43
N PHE A 89 -21.59 22.06 -18.71
CA PHE A 89 -22.22 22.96 -17.74
C PHE A 89 -22.71 22.26 -16.48
N GLN A 90 -23.31 21.09 -16.65
CA GLN A 90 -23.82 20.25 -15.56
C GLN A 90 -22.70 19.53 -14.78
N GLY A 91 -21.44 19.76 -15.14
CA GLY A 91 -20.27 19.18 -14.47
C GLY A 91 -20.11 17.68 -14.70
N LYS A 92 -20.78 17.10 -15.70
CA LYS A 92 -20.75 15.65 -16.00
C LYS A 92 -19.40 15.14 -16.52
N PHE A 93 -18.47 16.05 -16.79
CA PHE A 93 -17.08 15.76 -17.19
C PHE A 93 -16.04 16.33 -16.21
N GLY A 94 -16.47 16.67 -14.98
CA GLY A 94 -15.61 17.27 -13.96
C GLY A 94 -15.92 18.74 -13.69
N ARG A 95 -15.24 19.33 -12.70
CA ARG A 95 -15.44 20.72 -12.29
C ARG A 95 -14.70 21.66 -13.23
N LEU A 96 -15.45 22.56 -13.86
CA LEU A 96 -14.92 23.62 -14.71
C LEU A 96 -14.52 24.84 -13.86
N THR A 97 -13.42 25.51 -14.23
CA THR A 97 -13.07 26.82 -13.67
C THR A 97 -14.10 27.87 -14.09
N GLN A 98 -14.18 29.00 -13.38
CA GLN A 98 -15.16 30.04 -13.69
C GLN A 98 -14.97 30.59 -15.11
N GLU A 99 -13.73 30.85 -15.51
CA GLU A 99 -13.41 31.29 -16.86
C GLU A 99 -13.84 30.28 -17.93
N GLN A 100 -13.63 28.98 -17.69
CA GLN A 100 -14.07 27.92 -18.61
C GLN A 100 -15.60 27.86 -18.71
N LYS A 101 -16.33 28.08 -17.61
CA LYS A 101 -17.81 28.14 -17.63
C LYS A 101 -18.30 29.32 -18.46
N ASP A 102 -17.71 30.50 -18.28
CA ASP A 102 -18.10 31.71 -19.00
C ASP A 102 -17.91 31.53 -20.52
N LYS A 103 -16.81 30.87 -20.94
CA LYS A 103 -16.56 30.56 -22.36
C LYS A 103 -17.53 29.52 -22.93
N ILE A 104 -17.83 28.46 -22.17
CA ILE A 104 -18.81 27.44 -22.60
C ILE A 104 -20.22 28.04 -22.66
N GLU A 105 -20.54 29.05 -21.84
CA GLU A 105 -21.83 29.78 -21.88
C GLU A 105 -22.04 30.47 -23.20
N ILE A 106 -20.99 31.14 -23.69
CA ILE A 106 -20.99 31.84 -24.97
C ILE A 106 -21.21 30.82 -26.10
N ILE A 107 -20.55 29.66 -26.05
CA ILE A 107 -20.70 28.60 -27.07
C ILE A 107 -22.13 28.04 -27.05
N SER A 108 -22.68 27.70 -25.88
CA SER A 108 -24.05 27.18 -25.74
C SER A 108 -25.09 28.20 -26.22
N THR A 109 -24.90 29.48 -25.87
CA THR A 109 -25.79 30.58 -26.27
C THR A 109 -25.74 30.82 -27.77
N ASN A 110 -24.55 30.80 -28.37
CA ASN A 110 -24.39 30.97 -29.82
C ASN A 110 -24.99 29.79 -30.60
N ALA A 111 -24.80 28.56 -30.11
CA ALA A 111 -25.42 27.37 -30.69
C ALA A 111 -26.96 27.46 -30.64
N LYS A 112 -27.54 27.87 -29.49
CA LYS A 112 -29.00 28.07 -29.36
C LYS A 112 -29.53 29.16 -30.29
N ARG A 113 -28.84 30.30 -30.39
CA ARG A 113 -29.22 31.39 -31.30
C ARG A 113 -29.16 30.98 -32.77
N LEU A 114 -28.14 30.22 -33.16
CA LEU A 114 -28.00 29.71 -34.52
C LEU A 114 -29.15 28.73 -34.84
N GLN A 115 -29.47 27.83 -33.90
CA GLN A 115 -30.61 26.93 -34.04
C GLN A 115 -31.92 27.70 -34.27
N GLN A 116 -32.21 28.68 -33.43
CA GLN A 116 -33.43 29.48 -33.52
C GLN A 116 -33.52 30.28 -34.83
N LYS A 117 -32.40 30.82 -35.32
CA LYS A 117 -32.38 31.53 -36.61
C LYS A 117 -32.65 30.59 -37.79
N ILE A 118 -32.13 29.36 -37.75
CA ILE A 118 -32.41 28.32 -38.75
C ILE A 118 -33.90 27.94 -38.69
N GLU A 119 -34.46 27.76 -37.50
CA GLU A 119 -35.88 27.44 -37.31
C GLU A 119 -36.82 28.56 -37.81
N ILE A 120 -36.52 29.84 -37.53
CA ILE A 120 -37.30 31.00 -38.02
C ILE A 120 -37.22 31.14 -39.55
N LEU A 121 -36.06 30.83 -40.14
CA LEU A 121 -35.88 30.82 -41.61
C LEU A 121 -36.78 29.79 -42.30
N LEU A 122 -37.08 28.68 -41.62
CA LEU A 122 -37.90 27.58 -42.13
C LEU A 122 -39.41 27.86 -41.97
N ASP A 123 -39.82 28.39 -40.82
CA ASP A 123 -41.23 28.64 -40.51
C ASP A 123 -41.85 29.68 -41.47
N LYS A 124 -41.05 30.63 -41.95
CA LYS A 124 -41.47 31.66 -42.92
C LYS A 124 -41.81 31.11 -44.33
N ARG A 125 -41.47 29.86 -44.67
CA ARG A 125 -41.78 29.25 -45.99
C ARG A 125 -42.65 27.98 -45.92
N MET A 126 -42.89 27.41 -44.74
CA MET A 126 -43.77 26.24 -44.54
C MET A 126 -45.27 26.54 -44.73
N HIS A 127 -45.69 27.80 -44.84
CA HIS A 127 -47.07 28.20 -45.17
C HIS A 127 -47.38 28.25 -46.67
N GLY A 128 -46.55 27.64 -47.54
CA GLY A 128 -46.60 27.85 -49.00
C GLY A 128 -47.02 26.69 -49.91
N SER A 129 -47.14 25.41 -49.48
CA SER A 129 -47.52 24.34 -50.42
C SER A 129 -48.12 23.10 -49.77
N THR A 130 -49.16 22.57 -50.44
CA THR A 130 -50.00 21.46 -50.00
C THR A 130 -49.93 20.27 -50.97
N ASN A 131 -50.01 19.07 -50.38
CA ASN A 131 -50.52 17.78 -50.91
C ASN A 131 -49.58 16.74 -51.55
N ASN A 132 -49.85 15.47 -51.20
CA ASN A 132 -49.26 14.16 -51.56
C ASN A 132 -47.95 13.75 -50.85
N VAL A 133 -48.02 13.37 -49.57
CA VAL A 133 -46.83 12.98 -48.78
C VAL A 133 -47.10 11.84 -47.79
N ASP A 134 -47.99 10.87 -48.04
CA ASP A 134 -48.35 9.92 -46.95
C ASP A 134 -47.58 8.57 -46.96
N ASP A 135 -47.06 8.07 -48.08
CA ASP A 135 -46.36 6.75 -48.13
C ASP A 135 -44.81 6.87 -48.06
N ASP A 136 -44.20 7.81 -48.79
CA ASP A 136 -42.74 8.06 -48.72
C ASP A 136 -42.30 8.65 -47.36
N LYS A 137 -43.21 9.35 -46.68
CA LYS A 137 -42.99 9.92 -45.35
C LYS A 137 -42.90 8.84 -44.28
N ALA A 138 -43.73 7.79 -44.39
CA ALA A 138 -43.69 6.65 -43.47
C ALA A 138 -42.36 5.86 -43.58
N LYS A 139 -41.87 5.60 -44.80
CA LYS A 139 -40.58 4.92 -45.01
C LYS A 139 -39.37 5.75 -44.60
N SER A 140 -39.36 7.05 -44.93
CA SER A 140 -38.30 7.97 -44.50
C SER A 140 -38.25 8.08 -42.98
N SER A 141 -39.41 8.22 -42.32
CA SER A 141 -39.47 8.30 -40.86
C SER A 141 -39.07 6.99 -40.18
N ILE A 142 -39.39 5.81 -40.73
CA ILE A 142 -38.93 4.52 -40.17
C ILE A 142 -37.40 4.40 -40.24
N LYS A 143 -36.79 4.79 -41.36
CA LYS A 143 -35.33 4.72 -41.54
C LYS A 143 -34.58 5.73 -40.67
N GLU A 144 -35.13 6.92 -40.47
CA GLU A 144 -34.62 7.88 -39.47
C GLU A 144 -34.75 7.33 -38.04
N MET A 145 -35.85 6.65 -37.72
CA MET A 145 -36.08 6.06 -36.39
C MET A 145 -35.09 4.93 -36.08
N GLU A 146 -34.79 4.08 -37.06
CA GLU A 146 -33.79 3.00 -36.90
C GLU A 146 -32.38 3.57 -36.67
N GLN A 147 -32.01 4.64 -37.38
CA GLN A 147 -30.73 5.31 -37.17
C GLN A 147 -30.65 6.02 -35.82
N GLN A 148 -31.74 6.65 -35.38
CA GLN A 148 -31.83 7.25 -34.05
C GLN A 148 -31.73 6.19 -32.95
N ASN A 149 -32.37 5.04 -33.12
CA ASN A 149 -32.31 3.93 -32.15
C ASN A 149 -30.89 3.33 -32.05
N MET A 150 -30.21 3.10 -33.17
CA MET A 150 -28.82 2.62 -33.16
C MET A 150 -27.86 3.62 -32.49
N LEU A 151 -28.07 4.92 -32.69
CA LEU A 151 -27.28 5.95 -32.02
C LEU A 151 -27.58 6.01 -30.52
N LEU A 152 -28.85 5.88 -30.13
CA LEU A 152 -29.28 5.85 -28.74
C LEU A 152 -28.64 4.69 -27.98
N GLU A 153 -28.60 3.50 -28.60
CA GLU A 153 -28.04 2.30 -28.00
C GLU A 153 -26.53 2.45 -27.76
N LYS A 154 -25.81 3.03 -28.72
CA LYS A 154 -24.38 3.31 -28.59
C LYS A 154 -24.07 4.39 -27.53
N ILE A 155 -24.92 5.41 -27.41
CA ILE A 155 -24.82 6.41 -26.35
C ILE A 155 -25.07 5.78 -24.97
N ASN A 156 -26.08 4.93 -24.84
CA ASN A 156 -26.37 4.23 -23.59
C ASN A 156 -25.20 3.32 -23.17
N GLN A 157 -24.59 2.59 -24.11
CA GLN A 157 -23.46 1.72 -23.80
C GLN A 157 -22.25 2.53 -23.30
N LEU A 158 -21.92 3.65 -23.95
CA LEU A 158 -20.83 4.53 -23.51
C LEU A 158 -21.11 5.20 -22.16
N LEU A 159 -22.38 5.50 -21.85
CA LEU A 159 -22.78 6.05 -20.56
C LEU A 159 -22.65 5.01 -19.43
N VAL A 160 -23.00 3.75 -19.68
CA VAL A 160 -22.86 2.66 -18.70
C VAL A 160 -21.39 2.40 -18.39
N GLU A 161 -20.53 2.25 -19.41
CA GLU A 161 -19.09 2.02 -19.21
C GLU A 161 -18.38 3.18 -18.50
N LYS A 162 -18.87 4.41 -18.69
CA LYS A 162 -18.34 5.57 -17.95
C LYS A 162 -18.85 5.58 -16.51
N SER A 163 -20.14 5.29 -16.29
CA SER A 163 -20.71 5.23 -14.95
C SER A 163 -20.05 4.17 -14.07
N ASP A 164 -19.68 3.02 -14.63
CA ASP A 164 -19.04 1.94 -13.86
C ASP A 164 -17.60 2.28 -13.48
N ARG A 165 -16.87 2.97 -14.37
CA ARG A 165 -15.52 3.48 -14.07
C ARG A 165 -15.55 4.56 -13.00
N ASP A 166 -16.44 5.53 -13.14
CA ASP A 166 -16.58 6.63 -12.18
C ASP A 166 -17.00 6.09 -10.80
N ASN A 167 -17.90 5.09 -10.74
CA ASN A 167 -18.31 4.45 -9.48
C ASN A 167 -17.16 3.69 -8.80
N SER A 168 -16.34 2.95 -9.56
CA SER A 168 -15.19 2.22 -9.00
C SER A 168 -14.14 3.17 -8.41
N GLU A 169 -13.94 4.32 -9.04
CA GLU A 169 -12.97 5.32 -8.58
C GLU A 169 -13.46 6.07 -7.35
N ILE A 170 -14.75 6.44 -7.30
CA ILE A 170 -15.38 7.06 -6.13
C ILE A 170 -15.29 6.14 -4.90
N GLN A 171 -15.55 4.85 -5.06
CA GLN A 171 -15.53 3.90 -3.94
C GLN A 171 -14.11 3.72 -3.37
N LYS A 172 -13.08 3.73 -4.22
CA LYS A 172 -11.68 3.68 -3.79
C LYS A 172 -11.26 4.94 -3.05
N LEU A 173 -11.73 6.12 -3.47
CA LEU A 173 -11.42 7.39 -2.83
C LEU A 173 -12.12 7.55 -1.48
N GLN A 174 -13.39 7.11 -1.37
CA GLN A 174 -14.12 7.16 -0.10
C GLN A 174 -13.47 6.27 0.97
N ASN A 175 -13.05 5.05 0.60
CA ASN A 175 -12.42 4.15 1.57
C ASN A 175 -11.06 4.68 2.05
N LYS A 176 -10.27 5.30 1.17
CA LYS A 176 -9.01 5.94 1.56
C LYS A 176 -9.21 7.17 2.46
N ALA A 177 -10.27 7.94 2.25
CA ALA A 177 -10.56 9.13 3.06
C ALA A 177 -10.98 8.76 4.48
N VAL A 178 -11.85 7.74 4.64
CA VAL A 178 -12.31 7.28 5.96
C VAL A 178 -11.16 6.69 6.79
N GLU A 179 -10.29 5.89 6.15
CA GLU A 179 -9.16 5.29 6.82
C GLU A 179 -8.15 6.33 7.30
N SER A 180 -7.84 7.31 6.45
CA SER A 180 -6.93 8.40 6.80
C SER A 180 -7.45 9.28 7.95
N GLU A 181 -8.76 9.47 8.06
CA GLU A 181 -9.34 10.30 9.12
C GLU A 181 -9.37 9.55 10.47
N ARG A 182 -9.61 8.24 10.44
CA ARG A 182 -9.62 7.41 11.64
C ARG A 182 -8.22 7.28 12.25
N GLN A 183 -7.21 6.97 11.43
CA GLN A 183 -5.81 6.88 11.88
C GLN A 183 -5.35 8.17 12.56
N LYS A 184 -5.78 9.33 12.04
CA LYS A 184 -5.40 10.63 12.63
C LYS A 184 -6.01 10.84 14.02
N ASN A 185 -7.23 10.37 14.26
CA ASN A 185 -7.92 10.56 15.53
C ASN A 185 -7.41 9.62 16.63
N GLU A 186 -7.05 8.38 16.28
CA GLU A 186 -6.54 7.41 17.24
C GLU A 186 -5.12 7.79 17.71
N ILE A 187 -4.24 8.21 16.80
CA ILE A 187 -2.90 8.72 17.15
C ILE A 187 -2.96 9.94 18.08
N LEU A 188 -3.97 10.80 17.92
CA LEU A 188 -4.11 11.99 18.78
C LEU A 188 -4.54 11.61 20.20
N GLN A 189 -5.41 10.61 20.37
CA GLN A 189 -5.89 10.17 21.68
C GLN A 189 -4.82 9.44 22.48
N GLU A 190 -4.06 8.56 21.83
CA GLU A 190 -2.98 7.81 22.50
C GLU A 190 -1.91 8.74 23.07
N ARG A 191 -1.52 9.78 22.31
CA ARG A 191 -0.54 10.76 22.77
C ARG A 191 -1.00 11.53 24.01
N LEU A 192 -2.29 11.83 24.13
CA LEU A 192 -2.82 12.56 25.27
C LEU A 192 -2.87 11.70 26.54
N VAL A 193 -3.18 10.40 26.41
CA VAL A 193 -3.23 9.49 27.55
C VAL A 193 -1.82 9.12 28.02
N LEU A 194 -0.91 8.83 27.09
CA LEU A 194 0.46 8.45 27.43
C LEU A 194 1.16 9.57 28.20
N ASN A 195 1.03 10.81 27.74
CA ASN A 195 1.66 11.96 28.41
C ASN A 195 1.12 12.16 29.85
N LYS A 196 -0.17 11.96 30.07
CA LYS A 196 -0.76 12.09 31.41
C LYS A 196 -0.31 10.99 32.37
N THR A 197 -0.05 9.79 31.86
CA THR A 197 0.32 8.63 32.67
C THR A 197 1.80 8.66 33.05
N VAL A 198 2.66 9.05 32.11
CA VAL A 198 4.10 9.24 32.36
C VAL A 198 4.34 10.28 33.46
N HIS A 199 3.63 11.41 33.42
CA HIS A 199 3.79 12.44 34.46
C HIS A 199 3.41 11.98 35.87
N LEU A 200 2.46 11.04 36.00
CA LEU A 200 2.04 10.51 37.30
C LEU A 200 3.04 9.47 37.85
N GLU A 201 3.65 8.68 36.98
CA GLU A 201 4.67 7.71 37.39
C GLU A 201 6.01 8.36 37.75
N GLU A 202 6.44 9.38 37.01
CA GLU A 202 7.67 10.11 37.33
C GLU A 202 7.62 10.72 38.74
N GLN A 203 6.47 11.25 39.16
CA GLN A 203 6.31 11.81 40.50
C GLN A 203 6.37 10.74 41.61
N LYS A 204 5.89 9.51 41.35
CA LYS A 204 5.97 8.42 42.33
C LYS A 204 7.36 7.81 42.41
N ASN A 205 8.02 7.59 41.26
CA ASN A 205 9.36 6.99 41.22
C ASN A 205 10.42 7.88 41.87
N PHE A 206 10.29 9.21 41.77
CA PHE A 206 11.20 10.13 42.44
C PHE A 206 11.16 10.03 43.98
N GLN A 207 9.99 9.74 44.57
CA GLN A 207 9.86 9.62 46.02
C GLN A 207 10.36 8.27 46.57
N LEU A 208 10.23 7.19 45.80
CA LEU A 208 10.67 5.83 46.19
C LEU A 208 12.19 5.64 46.01
N GLY A 209 12.79 6.18 44.94
CA GLY A 209 14.22 6.03 44.67
C GLY A 209 15.12 6.62 45.78
N ARG A 210 14.67 7.71 46.42
CA ARG A 210 15.47 8.40 47.44
C ARG A 210 15.66 7.62 48.75
N LYS A 211 14.73 6.69 49.08
CA LYS A 211 14.82 5.88 50.30
C LYS A 211 15.65 4.60 50.12
N ASN A 212 15.69 4.04 48.91
CA ASN A 212 16.38 2.78 48.65
C ASN A 212 17.90 2.96 48.41
N ILE A 213 18.35 4.10 47.88
CA ILE A 213 19.77 4.36 47.58
C ILE A 213 20.65 4.40 48.84
N ILE A 214 20.13 4.91 49.97
CA ILE A 214 20.92 5.07 51.21
C ILE A 214 21.22 3.72 51.87
N LEU A 215 20.33 2.74 51.74
CA LEU A 215 20.47 1.42 52.36
C LEU A 215 21.41 0.49 51.55
N ILE A 216 21.48 0.68 50.23
CA ILE A 216 22.29 -0.14 49.31
C ILE A 216 23.79 0.23 49.39
N ALA A 217 24.10 1.51 49.62
CA ALA A 217 25.49 1.99 49.66
C ALA A 217 26.34 1.38 50.80
N THR A 218 25.72 1.01 51.93
CA THR A 218 26.43 0.44 53.09
C THR A 218 26.70 -1.06 52.96
N PHE A 219 25.81 -1.81 52.30
CA PHE A 219 26.00 -3.25 52.06
C PHE A 219 26.98 -3.54 50.90
N ALA A 220 27.06 -2.66 49.90
CA ALA A 220 27.93 -2.83 48.73
C ALA A 220 29.43 -2.83 49.07
N LEU A 221 29.85 -2.13 50.14
CA LEU A 221 31.26 -1.95 50.48
C LEU A 221 31.90 -3.20 51.11
N ILE A 222 31.11 -4.02 51.80
CA ILE A 222 31.56 -5.25 52.48
C ILE A 222 31.61 -6.42 51.49
N ALA A 223 30.65 -6.49 50.56
CA ALA A 223 30.61 -7.52 49.52
C ALA A 223 31.78 -7.39 48.53
N ALA A 224 32.21 -6.16 48.20
CA ALA A 224 33.26 -5.91 47.22
C ALA A 224 34.63 -6.55 47.54
N VAL A 225 35.00 -6.66 48.83
CA VAL A 225 36.32 -7.15 49.26
C VAL A 225 36.41 -8.69 49.19
N ILE A 226 35.32 -9.37 49.56
CA ILE A 226 35.24 -10.84 49.56
C ILE A 226 35.07 -11.36 48.12
N PHE A 227 34.31 -10.64 47.29
CA PHE A 227 34.06 -11.01 45.90
C PHE A 227 35.30 -10.86 45.01
N ALA A 228 36.17 -9.88 45.28
CA ALA A 228 37.38 -9.62 44.50
C ALA A 228 38.42 -10.76 44.57
N SER A 229 38.47 -11.51 45.66
CA SER A 229 39.49 -12.57 45.87
C SER A 229 39.10 -13.92 45.27
N TYR A 230 37.81 -14.25 45.19
CA TYR A 230 37.31 -15.52 44.61
C TYR A 230 37.02 -15.40 43.10
N SER A 231 36.62 -14.20 42.63
CA SER A 231 36.29 -13.93 41.21
C SER A 231 37.50 -13.93 40.26
N LEU A 232 38.74 -13.83 40.78
CA LEU A 232 39.96 -13.83 39.95
C LEU A 232 40.38 -15.22 39.45
N TYR A 233 39.85 -16.32 40.02
CA TYR A 233 40.31 -17.68 39.71
C TYR A 233 39.41 -18.48 38.74
N VAL A 234 38.10 -18.17 38.65
CA VAL A 234 37.14 -19.05 37.93
C VAL A 234 36.37 -18.34 36.79
N VAL A 235 36.41 -17.00 36.69
CA VAL A 235 35.51 -16.25 35.77
C VAL A 235 36.12 -15.97 34.37
N ASP A 236 37.41 -16.21 34.12
CA ASP A 236 38.02 -15.78 32.84
C ASP A 236 37.90 -16.77 31.67
N LEU A 237 37.40 -18.00 31.86
CA LEU A 237 37.41 -19.03 30.80
C LEU A 237 36.07 -19.53 30.27
N VAL A 238 34.93 -19.35 30.98
CA VAL A 238 33.70 -20.09 30.59
C VAL A 238 32.76 -19.28 29.69
N GLY A 239 32.59 -17.97 29.88
CA GLY A 239 31.69 -17.15 29.06
C GLY A 239 32.30 -16.67 27.73
N LYS A 240 33.58 -16.29 27.73
CA LYS A 240 34.27 -15.74 26.55
C LYS A 240 34.38 -16.72 25.37
N GLN A 241 34.42 -18.03 25.63
CA GLN A 241 34.52 -19.04 24.57
C GLN A 241 33.27 -19.09 23.67
N TYR A 242 32.12 -18.63 24.18
CA TYR A 242 30.86 -18.58 23.44
C TYR A 242 30.58 -17.21 22.83
N GLN A 243 31.48 -16.23 23.06
CA GLN A 243 31.37 -14.91 22.47
C GLN A 243 31.66 -14.99 20.98
N VAL A 244 30.67 -14.64 20.18
CA VAL A 244 30.80 -14.60 18.73
C VAL A 244 31.51 -13.31 18.33
N SER A 245 32.72 -13.46 17.81
CA SER A 245 33.52 -12.35 17.28
C SER A 245 33.08 -12.02 15.86
N ASN A 246 32.88 -10.73 15.54
CA ASN A 246 32.67 -10.24 14.17
C ASN A 246 31.27 -10.51 13.56
N LEU A 247 30.21 -10.14 14.27
CA LEU A 247 28.83 -10.19 13.76
C LEU A 247 28.48 -9.00 12.84
N GLY A 248 29.11 -7.83 13.03
CA GLY A 248 28.70 -6.60 12.37
C GLY A 248 27.30 -6.16 12.82
N LYS A 249 26.70 -5.17 12.13
CA LYS A 249 25.27 -4.89 12.32
C LYS A 249 24.47 -5.86 11.46
N ILE A 250 23.68 -6.71 12.10
CA ILE A 250 22.82 -7.68 11.41
C ILE A 250 21.38 -7.19 11.52
N ASN A 251 20.78 -6.90 10.36
CA ASN A 251 19.36 -6.55 10.27
C ASN A 251 18.61 -7.84 9.95
N SER A 252 18.12 -8.54 10.97
CA SER A 252 17.47 -9.84 10.81
C SER A 252 16.13 -9.71 10.10
N GLY A 253 15.27 -8.72 10.32
CA GLY A 253 14.12 -8.49 9.44
C GLY A 253 12.92 -7.81 10.08
N GLY A 254 11.96 -7.39 9.24
CA GLY A 254 10.66 -6.85 9.65
C GLY A 254 9.58 -7.94 9.71
N TYR A 255 8.65 -7.81 10.64
CA TYR A 255 7.49 -8.71 10.76
C TYR A 255 6.38 -8.28 9.80
N LEU A 256 5.91 -9.17 8.92
CA LEU A 256 4.71 -8.92 8.11
C LEU A 256 3.67 -10.03 8.33
N ILE A 257 2.72 -9.77 9.22
CA ILE A 257 1.41 -10.42 9.08
C ILE A 257 0.70 -9.75 7.92
N GLN A 258 0.36 -10.55 6.92
CA GLN A 258 -0.68 -10.20 5.98
C GLN A 258 -1.91 -11.03 6.31
N ASN A 259 -2.86 -10.40 6.98
CA ASN A 259 -4.25 -10.62 6.62
C ASN A 259 -4.66 -9.51 5.64
N LEU A 260 -5.39 -9.87 4.59
CA LEU A 260 -5.82 -8.96 3.52
C LEU A 260 -6.96 -8.04 4.01
N ARG A 261 -6.75 -7.28 5.08
CA ARG A 261 -7.57 -6.14 5.52
C ARG A 261 -6.73 -5.20 6.38
N GLY A 262 -6.84 -3.91 6.07
CA GLY A 262 -5.92 -2.86 6.51
C GLY A 262 -5.92 -2.59 8.00
N ASP A 263 -4.72 -2.14 8.39
CA ASP A 263 -4.33 -1.27 9.49
C ASP A 263 -4.13 -1.85 10.90
N THR A 264 -2.85 -1.74 11.31
CA THR A 264 -2.20 -1.97 12.61
C THR A 264 -2.03 -3.44 13.06
N ILE A 265 -0.77 -3.85 13.25
CA ILE A 265 -0.34 -5.21 13.64
C ILE A 265 0.28 -5.13 15.04
N ASP A 266 -0.45 -5.57 16.06
CA ASP A 266 0.05 -6.00 17.36
C ASP A 266 -0.35 -7.46 17.52
N THR A 267 0.57 -8.41 17.40
CA THR A 267 0.18 -9.82 17.36
C THR A 267 0.90 -10.71 18.34
N TRP A 268 0.11 -11.60 18.93
CA TRP A 268 0.46 -12.61 19.93
C TRP A 268 0.06 -14.01 19.41
N LEU A 269 0.41 -14.29 18.17
CA LEU A 269 0.08 -15.56 17.54
C LEU A 269 0.94 -16.68 18.11
N SER A 270 0.33 -17.82 18.42
CA SER A 270 1.02 -19.03 18.84
C SER A 270 0.54 -20.22 18.03
N TRP A 271 1.32 -21.29 18.01
CA TRP A 271 0.88 -22.55 17.42
C TRP A 271 -0.18 -23.20 18.32
N ARG A 272 -1.28 -23.71 17.76
CA ARG A 272 -2.29 -24.52 18.49
C ARG A 272 -2.06 -25.99 18.21
N LEU A 273 -0.93 -26.48 18.70
CA LEU A 273 -0.57 -27.88 18.59
C LEU A 273 -1.26 -28.72 19.67
N VAL A 274 -1.58 -29.97 19.33
CA VAL A 274 -2.03 -30.96 20.31
C VAL A 274 -0.80 -31.49 21.06
N SER A 275 -0.96 -31.77 22.36
CA SER A 275 0.12 -32.37 23.16
C SER A 275 0.69 -33.63 22.49
N GLY A 276 2.02 -33.69 22.36
CA GLY A 276 2.74 -34.78 21.71
C GLY A 276 2.86 -34.68 20.19
N SER A 277 2.30 -33.65 19.55
CA SER A 277 2.56 -33.40 18.12
C SER A 277 3.97 -32.85 17.89
N THR A 278 4.53 -33.17 16.72
CA THR A 278 5.85 -32.72 16.29
C THR A 278 5.67 -31.55 15.34
N LEU A 279 6.41 -30.46 15.58
CA LEU A 279 6.50 -29.33 14.67
C LEU A 279 7.54 -29.65 13.60
N HIS A 280 7.08 -29.76 12.36
CA HIS A 280 7.92 -30.17 11.24
C HIS A 280 8.61 -28.97 10.58
N VAL A 281 9.94 -28.99 10.54
CA VAL A 281 10.75 -27.94 9.89
C VAL A 281 11.29 -28.42 8.55
N GLY A 282 10.76 -27.89 7.45
CA GLY A 282 11.22 -28.20 6.10
C GLY A 282 12.31 -27.26 5.62
N ILE A 283 13.32 -27.78 4.93
CA ILE A 283 14.36 -26.96 4.26
C ILE A 283 14.13 -27.01 2.75
N THR A 284 13.78 -25.87 2.14
CA THR A 284 13.66 -25.77 0.68
C THR A 284 15.04 -25.53 0.06
N ASN A 285 15.31 -26.13 -1.09
CA ASN A 285 16.59 -26.05 -1.80
C ASN A 285 17.80 -26.54 -0.98
N ALA A 286 17.60 -27.48 -0.06
CA ALA A 286 18.66 -28.05 0.78
C ALA A 286 19.87 -28.54 -0.05
N VAL A 287 19.60 -29.13 -1.22
CA VAL A 287 20.62 -29.61 -2.18
C VAL A 287 21.57 -28.51 -2.64
N LYS A 288 21.11 -27.25 -2.72
CA LYS A 288 21.93 -26.11 -3.15
C LYS A 288 22.83 -25.56 -2.05
N TYR A 289 22.48 -25.80 -0.78
CA TYR A 289 23.18 -25.26 0.39
C TYR A 289 23.52 -26.38 1.40
N PRO A 290 24.24 -27.44 0.98
CA PRO A 290 24.49 -28.60 1.84
C PRO A 290 25.22 -28.22 3.14
N ASP A 291 26.14 -27.26 3.08
CA ASP A 291 26.94 -26.81 4.21
C ASP A 291 26.13 -26.03 5.26
N LYS A 292 24.93 -25.53 4.89
CA LYS A 292 24.05 -24.81 5.82
C LYS A 292 23.11 -25.74 6.59
N ILE A 293 22.91 -26.98 6.13
CA ILE A 293 22.02 -27.96 6.78
C ILE A 293 22.47 -28.28 8.21
N PRO A 294 23.76 -28.55 8.51
CA PRO A 294 24.20 -28.78 9.88
C PRO A 294 23.95 -27.57 10.80
N LEU A 295 24.13 -26.36 10.29
CA LEU A 295 23.90 -25.11 11.05
C LEU A 295 22.41 -24.93 11.38
N ILE A 296 21.52 -25.25 10.43
CA ILE A 296 20.07 -25.26 10.66
C ILE A 296 19.73 -26.24 11.77
N LYS A 297 20.26 -27.47 11.70
CA LYS A 297 20.02 -28.48 12.74
C LYS A 297 20.56 -28.05 14.11
N GLU A 298 21.70 -27.38 14.16
CA GLU A 298 22.24 -26.82 15.41
C GLU A 298 21.28 -25.79 16.02
N VAL A 299 20.80 -24.82 15.23
CA VAL A 299 19.89 -23.77 15.71
C VAL A 299 18.51 -24.31 16.09
N VAL A 300 18.01 -25.32 15.38
CA VAL A 300 16.66 -25.84 15.59
C VAL A 300 16.63 -26.95 16.63
N LEU A 301 17.53 -27.93 16.53
CA LEU A 301 17.45 -29.20 17.26
C LEU A 301 18.41 -29.32 18.44
N SER A 302 19.39 -28.42 18.60
CA SER A 302 20.33 -28.50 19.72
C SER A 302 19.60 -28.36 21.06
N GLU A 303 19.91 -29.26 21.98
CA GLU A 303 19.44 -29.25 23.37
C GLU A 303 20.50 -28.66 24.33
N ASN A 304 21.63 -28.20 23.80
CA ASN A 304 22.72 -27.67 24.61
C ASN A 304 22.32 -26.33 25.24
N ALA A 305 22.64 -26.20 26.53
CA ALA A 305 22.57 -24.96 27.28
C ALA A 305 23.98 -24.51 27.66
N ILE A 306 24.18 -23.19 27.77
CA ILE A 306 25.42 -22.55 28.17
C ILE A 306 25.13 -21.52 29.25
N ASP A 307 25.99 -21.43 30.26
CA ASP A 307 25.88 -20.41 31.30
C ASP A 307 26.81 -19.23 31.00
N ILE A 308 26.24 -18.03 30.94
CA ILE A 308 26.94 -16.79 30.62
C ILE A 308 26.88 -15.87 31.83
N ASP A 309 28.02 -15.31 32.24
CA ASP A 309 28.09 -14.33 33.33
C ASP A 309 27.34 -13.04 32.93
N ASP A 310 26.40 -12.63 33.77
CA ASP A 310 25.52 -11.49 33.53
C ASP A 310 26.27 -10.16 33.39
N SER A 311 27.48 -10.06 33.96
CA SER A 311 28.33 -8.88 33.79
C SER A 311 28.84 -8.72 32.37
N LEU A 312 28.91 -9.80 31.58
CA LEU A 312 29.28 -9.77 30.16
C LEU A 312 28.13 -9.25 29.28
N LEU A 313 26.92 -9.20 29.83
CA LEU A 313 25.68 -8.82 29.15
C LEU A 313 25.11 -7.50 29.69
N HIS A 314 25.79 -6.86 30.65
CA HIS A 314 25.30 -5.70 31.40
C HIS A 314 23.97 -5.93 32.14
N LYS A 315 23.65 -7.19 32.45
CA LYS A 315 22.37 -7.62 33.07
C LYS A 315 22.47 -7.96 34.55
N GLY A 316 23.64 -7.84 35.17
CA GLY A 316 23.80 -8.22 36.57
C GLY A 316 25.22 -8.05 37.13
N PRO A 317 25.39 -8.27 38.44
CA PRO A 317 26.71 -8.25 39.08
C PRO A 317 27.59 -9.41 38.57
N LYS A 318 28.90 -9.19 38.51
CA LYS A 318 29.88 -10.23 38.16
C LYS A 318 29.67 -11.48 39.03
N GLY A 319 29.76 -12.67 38.46
CA GLY A 319 29.56 -13.94 39.17
C GLY A 319 28.09 -14.37 39.36
N SER A 320 27.14 -13.59 38.85
CA SER A 320 25.80 -14.11 38.54
C SER A 320 25.79 -14.60 37.09
N THR A 321 25.11 -15.72 36.82
CA THR A 321 25.04 -16.34 35.50
C THR A 321 23.60 -16.52 35.06
N SER A 322 23.33 -16.28 33.78
CA SER A 322 22.10 -16.72 33.12
C SER A 322 22.37 -17.90 32.20
N THR A 323 21.37 -18.77 32.09
CA THR A 323 21.40 -19.90 31.17
C THR A 323 20.86 -19.46 29.82
N TYR A 324 21.56 -19.86 28.76
CA TYR A 324 21.21 -19.60 27.38
C TYR A 324 21.16 -20.91 26.60
N TYR A 325 20.31 -20.98 25.58
CA TYR A 325 20.17 -22.18 24.77
C TYR A 325 20.71 -21.97 23.36
N VAL A 326 21.46 -22.97 22.88
CA VAL A 326 22.05 -22.96 21.54
C VAL A 326 20.97 -23.16 20.47
N GLY A 327 19.97 -24.00 20.76
CA GLY A 327 18.88 -24.30 19.85
C GLY A 327 17.50 -24.27 20.49
N TRP A 328 16.48 -24.07 19.64
CA TRP A 328 15.10 -23.88 20.07
C TRP A 328 14.49 -25.13 20.70
N LYS A 329 14.85 -26.34 20.25
CA LYS A 329 14.38 -27.59 20.87
C LYS A 329 14.77 -27.67 22.35
N GLY A 330 16.01 -27.32 22.71
CA GLY A 330 16.45 -27.25 24.11
C GLY A 330 15.66 -26.25 24.94
N ALA A 331 15.54 -25.02 24.42
CA ALA A 331 14.81 -23.94 25.10
C ALA A 331 13.33 -24.29 25.33
N LEU A 332 12.65 -24.76 24.27
CA LEU A 332 11.24 -25.14 24.33
C LEU A 332 11.03 -26.39 25.19
N GLY A 333 11.96 -27.35 25.13
CA GLY A 333 11.98 -28.51 26.01
C GLY A 333 12.00 -28.10 27.49
N HIS A 334 12.85 -27.14 27.85
CA HIS A 334 12.98 -26.63 29.21
C HIS A 334 11.67 -26.03 29.76
N ILE A 335 10.96 -25.23 28.96
CA ILE A 335 9.72 -24.58 29.39
C ILE A 335 8.46 -25.42 29.19
N SER A 336 8.51 -26.51 28.43
CA SER A 336 7.32 -27.29 28.07
C SER A 336 6.63 -28.00 29.26
N SER A 337 7.32 -28.17 30.38
CA SER A 337 6.72 -28.70 31.60
C SER A 337 5.87 -27.68 32.36
N GLN A 338 5.93 -26.39 31.99
CA GLN A 338 5.13 -25.37 32.65
C GLN A 338 3.66 -25.43 32.20
N PRO A 339 2.70 -25.27 33.12
CA PRO A 339 1.29 -25.27 32.77
C PRO A 339 0.93 -23.97 32.04
N THR A 340 0.67 -24.07 30.74
CA THR A 340 0.17 -22.98 29.90
C THR A 340 -1.17 -23.34 29.28
N LYS A 341 -1.98 -22.33 28.93
CA LYS A 341 -3.26 -22.52 28.22
C LYS A 341 -3.14 -23.33 26.93
N PHE A 342 -2.03 -23.17 26.20
CA PHE A 342 -1.75 -23.85 24.93
C PHE A 342 -0.46 -24.66 25.03
N THR A 343 -0.35 -25.74 24.26
CA THR A 343 0.84 -26.61 24.29
C THR A 343 2.04 -25.93 23.64
N ILE A 344 3.15 -25.82 24.38
CA ILE A 344 4.43 -25.35 23.83
C ILE A 344 5.04 -26.45 22.94
N PRO A 345 5.47 -26.13 21.70
CA PRO A 345 6.00 -27.11 20.75
C PRO A 345 7.42 -27.55 21.11
N SER A 346 7.57 -28.51 22.03
CA SER A 346 8.90 -29.04 22.41
C SER A 346 9.41 -30.19 21.54
N SER A 347 8.54 -30.84 20.78
CA SER A 347 8.92 -31.87 19.81
C SER A 347 9.07 -31.20 18.44
N ILE A 348 10.30 -31.14 17.93
CA ILE A 348 10.66 -30.53 16.64
C ILE A 348 11.49 -31.54 15.86
N ASP A 349 11.21 -31.68 14.57
CA ASP A 349 12.08 -32.38 13.63
C ASP A 349 12.45 -31.48 12.44
N VAL A 350 13.51 -31.88 11.73
CA VAL A 350 13.97 -31.19 10.52
C VAL A 350 13.96 -32.21 9.38
N ILE A 351 13.15 -31.93 8.35
CA ILE A 351 13.00 -32.77 7.17
C ILE A 351 13.62 -32.10 5.95
N ASP A 352 14.25 -32.92 5.09
CA ASP A 352 14.72 -32.47 3.78
C ASP A 352 13.55 -32.52 2.81
N ALA A 353 12.91 -31.37 2.61
CA ALA A 353 11.70 -31.26 1.80
C ALA A 353 12.03 -30.61 0.46
N GLN A 354 11.93 -31.37 -0.64
CA GLN A 354 12.10 -30.80 -1.98
C GLN A 354 10.98 -29.82 -2.38
N ALA A 355 9.85 -29.80 -1.65
CA ALA A 355 8.64 -29.07 -2.03
C ALA A 355 8.00 -28.19 -0.93
N GLY A 356 8.74 -27.73 0.08
CA GLY A 356 8.18 -26.83 1.12
C GLY A 356 7.21 -27.53 2.09
N GLU A 357 7.41 -28.83 2.29
CA GLU A 357 6.68 -29.65 3.25
C GLU A 357 7.19 -29.34 4.67
N GLY A 358 6.27 -29.12 5.61
CA GLY A 358 6.57 -28.72 6.99
C GLY A 358 5.69 -27.56 7.48
N ASP A 359 5.56 -27.46 8.79
CA ASP A 359 4.86 -26.39 9.49
C ASP A 359 5.66 -25.08 9.40
N ILE A 360 6.98 -25.17 9.61
CA ILE A 360 7.93 -24.08 9.36
C ILE A 360 8.78 -24.46 8.15
N THR A 361 8.89 -23.57 7.17
CA THR A 361 9.74 -23.77 5.99
C THR A 361 10.89 -22.77 6.00
N ILE A 362 12.13 -23.25 5.92
CA ILE A 362 13.33 -22.44 5.76
C ILE A 362 13.71 -22.40 4.28
N ILE A 363 13.82 -21.20 3.74
CA ILE A 363 14.21 -20.91 2.35
C ILE A 363 15.53 -20.16 2.39
N LEU A 364 16.52 -20.71 1.68
CA LEU A 364 17.83 -20.09 1.52
C LEU A 364 17.93 -19.48 0.12
N THR A 365 18.36 -18.22 0.04
CA THR A 365 18.57 -17.52 -1.23
C THR A 365 19.81 -16.63 -1.20
N ASN A 366 20.38 -16.37 -2.37
CA ASN A 366 21.46 -15.39 -2.56
C ASN A 366 20.95 -14.05 -3.10
N GLU A 367 19.64 -13.92 -3.26
CA GLU A 367 19.01 -12.65 -3.62
C GLU A 367 19.14 -11.66 -2.46
N ARG A 368 19.11 -10.37 -2.80
CA ARG A 368 19.05 -9.29 -1.83
C ARG A 368 17.60 -8.95 -1.54
N ASN A 369 17.27 -8.69 -0.28
CA ASN A 369 15.99 -8.10 0.07
C ASN A 369 15.98 -6.60 -0.30
N GLY A 370 14.87 -6.10 -0.86
CA GLY A 370 14.73 -4.71 -1.30
C GLY A 370 14.85 -3.67 -0.19
N ASP A 371 14.54 -4.06 1.05
CA ASP A 371 14.60 -3.23 2.25
C ASP A 371 15.90 -3.42 3.06
N GLY A 372 16.80 -4.31 2.60
CA GLY A 372 18.11 -4.53 3.23
C GLY A 372 18.12 -5.52 4.40
N TYR A 373 17.08 -6.34 4.56
CA TYR A 373 17.05 -7.40 5.57
C TYR A 373 17.91 -8.61 5.20
N SER A 374 18.52 -9.22 6.22
CA SER A 374 19.37 -10.43 6.10
C SER A 374 18.57 -11.71 6.31
N GLY A 375 17.47 -11.64 7.07
CA GLY A 375 16.45 -12.66 7.21
C GLY A 375 15.07 -12.05 6.97
N PHE A 376 14.03 -12.88 6.97
CA PHE A 376 12.64 -12.42 7.02
C PHE A 376 11.74 -13.60 7.32
N THR A 377 10.84 -13.41 8.28
CA THR A 377 9.85 -14.43 8.65
C THR A 377 8.45 -13.97 8.26
N LYS A 378 7.79 -14.82 7.48
CA LYS A 378 6.39 -14.66 7.09
C LYS A 378 5.56 -15.80 7.67
N SER A 379 4.53 -15.46 8.43
CA SER A 379 3.60 -16.45 8.98
C SER A 379 2.21 -16.28 8.37
N ILE A 380 1.57 -17.41 8.07
CA ILE A 380 0.15 -17.52 7.74
C ILE A 380 -0.56 -17.86 9.04
N ALA A 381 -1.61 -17.12 9.35
CA ALA A 381 -2.31 -17.21 10.61
C ALA A 381 -3.83 -17.20 10.45
N ASP A 382 -4.52 -17.83 11.39
CA ASP A 382 -5.95 -17.65 11.61
C ASP A 382 -6.15 -16.59 12.70
N ASP A 383 -6.52 -15.38 12.28
CA ASP A 383 -6.79 -14.25 13.18
C ASP A 383 -7.96 -14.53 14.13
N SER A 384 -8.93 -15.36 13.74
CA SER A 384 -10.07 -15.65 14.60
C SER A 384 -9.69 -16.49 15.82
N GLN A 385 -8.61 -17.28 15.69
CA GLN A 385 -8.11 -18.17 16.74
C GLN A 385 -6.76 -17.71 17.32
N ASN A 386 -6.22 -16.60 16.81
CA ASN A 386 -4.86 -16.12 17.08
C ASN A 386 -3.83 -17.25 16.96
N GLN A 387 -3.92 -18.01 15.88
CA GLN A 387 -3.13 -19.22 15.65
C GLN A 387 -2.21 -19.07 14.44
N ILE A 388 -0.96 -19.51 14.59
CA ILE A 388 -0.06 -19.75 13.45
C ILE A 388 -0.45 -21.06 12.76
N LEU A 389 -0.66 -21.00 11.45
CA LEU A 389 -0.97 -22.17 10.61
C LEU A 389 0.26 -22.66 9.84
N LYS A 390 1.11 -21.74 9.39
CA LYS A 390 2.35 -22.03 8.66
C LYS A 390 3.32 -20.87 8.83
N SER A 391 4.62 -21.14 8.88
CA SER A 391 5.64 -20.09 8.85
C SER A 391 6.69 -20.36 7.78
N THR A 392 7.24 -19.30 7.22
CA THR A 392 8.27 -19.33 6.20
C THR A 392 9.37 -18.34 6.57
N ILE A 393 10.55 -18.88 6.81
CA ILE A 393 11.78 -18.13 7.08
C ILE A 393 12.56 -18.04 5.78
N THR A 394 12.93 -16.84 5.37
CA THR A 394 13.82 -16.61 4.21
C THR A 394 15.12 -16.01 4.69
N ILE A 395 16.25 -16.65 4.41
CA ILE A 395 17.58 -16.11 4.69
C ILE A 395 18.17 -15.62 3.37
N TYR A 396 18.46 -14.32 3.32
CA TYR A 396 18.99 -13.64 2.14
C TYR A 396 20.51 -13.63 2.11
N GLU A 397 21.08 -13.47 0.92
CA GLU A 397 22.54 -13.47 0.70
C GLU A 397 23.28 -14.62 1.42
N ALA A 398 22.67 -15.82 1.47
CA ALA A 398 23.10 -16.92 2.32
C ALA A 398 24.57 -17.34 2.16
N ASP A 399 25.12 -17.25 0.95
CA ASP A 399 26.54 -17.55 0.67
C ASP A 399 27.52 -16.48 1.18
N LYS A 400 27.05 -15.26 1.45
CA LYS A 400 27.89 -14.18 1.99
C LYS A 400 27.92 -14.17 3.51
N LEU A 401 26.99 -14.88 4.15
CA LEU A 401 26.92 -14.98 5.59
C LEU A 401 27.94 -16.00 6.08
N ASN A 402 28.78 -15.58 7.02
CA ASN A 402 29.57 -16.54 7.79
C ASN A 402 28.64 -17.41 8.66
N ASP A 403 29.15 -18.53 9.15
CA ASP A 403 28.33 -19.52 9.84
C ASP A 403 27.67 -18.96 11.11
N GLU A 404 28.35 -18.07 11.84
CA GLU A 404 27.81 -17.45 13.04
C GLU A 404 26.75 -16.39 12.72
N GLN A 405 26.95 -15.58 11.68
CA GLN A 405 25.94 -14.65 11.17
C GLN A 405 24.70 -15.41 10.72
N PHE A 406 24.89 -16.49 9.95
CA PHE A 406 23.82 -17.36 9.51
C PHE A 406 23.03 -17.94 10.69
N LYS A 407 23.72 -18.55 11.67
CA LYS A 407 23.08 -19.11 12.87
C LYS A 407 22.33 -18.04 13.66
N THR A 408 22.91 -16.85 13.80
CA THR A 408 22.31 -15.72 14.51
C THR A 408 21.00 -15.26 13.87
N ILE A 409 21.03 -15.00 12.55
CA ILE A 409 19.84 -14.60 11.79
C ILE A 409 18.79 -15.69 11.88
N LEU A 410 19.16 -16.94 11.62
CA LEU A 410 18.22 -18.05 11.66
C LEU A 410 17.58 -18.23 13.05
N ARG A 411 18.36 -18.10 14.13
CA ARG A 411 17.84 -18.27 15.49
C ARG A 411 16.82 -17.18 15.82
N HIS A 412 17.06 -15.95 15.39
CA HIS A 412 16.12 -14.83 15.51
C HIS A 412 14.85 -15.04 14.68
N GLU A 413 15.00 -15.35 13.39
CA GLU A 413 13.86 -15.62 12.50
C GLU A 413 13.02 -16.81 12.98
N PHE A 414 13.66 -17.83 13.54
CA PHE A 414 12.95 -18.96 14.12
C PHE A 414 12.15 -18.57 15.36
N GLY A 415 12.64 -17.60 16.16
CA GLY A 415 11.85 -16.98 17.23
C GLY A 415 10.56 -16.36 16.69
N HIS A 416 10.63 -15.60 15.59
CA HIS A 416 9.43 -15.08 14.91
C HIS A 416 8.51 -16.19 14.38
N ALA A 417 9.09 -17.27 13.84
CA ALA A 417 8.30 -18.39 13.33
C ALA A 417 7.55 -19.14 14.44
N LEU A 418 8.05 -19.08 15.68
CA LEU A 418 7.39 -19.59 16.88
C LEU A 418 6.37 -18.61 17.48
N GLY A 419 6.37 -17.36 17.02
CA GLY A 419 5.44 -16.31 17.42
C GLY A 419 6.02 -15.20 18.30
N LEU A 420 7.34 -15.19 18.56
CA LEU A 420 7.97 -14.12 19.33
C LEU A 420 8.03 -12.83 18.53
N ALA A 421 7.82 -11.71 19.21
CA ALA A 421 8.01 -10.37 18.67
C ALA A 421 9.41 -9.84 19.02
N HIS A 422 9.73 -8.65 18.51
CA HIS A 422 10.99 -8.01 18.84
C HIS A 422 11.10 -7.63 20.31
N SER A 423 12.29 -7.85 20.88
CA SER A 423 12.68 -7.35 22.19
C SER A 423 13.10 -5.88 22.09
N THR A 424 12.83 -5.11 23.14
CA THR A 424 13.37 -3.75 23.29
C THR A 424 14.80 -3.72 23.82
N ALA A 425 15.26 -4.85 24.35
CA ALA A 425 16.61 -5.00 24.90
C ALA A 425 17.62 -5.20 23.76
N PRO A 426 18.56 -4.28 23.52
CA PRO A 426 19.49 -4.36 22.38
C PRO A 426 20.48 -5.53 22.44
N GLU A 427 20.70 -6.08 23.63
CA GLU A 427 21.57 -7.23 23.89
C GLU A 427 20.86 -8.59 23.73
N ASP A 428 19.55 -8.58 23.50
CA ASP A 428 18.72 -9.77 23.37
C ASP A 428 18.74 -10.33 21.94
N LEU A 429 18.53 -11.64 21.80
CA LEU A 429 18.48 -12.31 20.51
C LEU A 429 17.38 -11.72 19.62
N MET A 430 16.22 -11.39 20.19
CA MET A 430 15.07 -10.88 19.45
C MET A 430 15.10 -9.36 19.24
N ALA A 431 16.23 -8.69 19.47
CA ALA A 431 16.38 -7.27 19.15
C ALA A 431 16.25 -7.02 17.62
N PRO A 432 15.59 -5.92 17.17
CA PRO A 432 15.41 -5.63 15.73
C PRO A 432 16.71 -5.50 14.93
N THR A 433 17.81 -5.21 15.61
CA THR A 433 19.15 -5.20 15.03
C THR A 433 20.08 -5.88 16.02
N ILE A 434 20.59 -7.04 15.64
CA ILE A 434 21.40 -7.87 16.54
C ILE A 434 22.81 -7.31 16.56
N GLN A 435 23.22 -6.81 17.72
CA GLN A 435 24.56 -6.26 17.98
C GLN A 435 25.27 -6.98 19.14
N THR A 436 24.60 -7.94 19.76
CA THR A 436 25.13 -8.71 20.89
C THR A 436 26.21 -9.70 20.45
N GLY A 437 27.23 -9.89 21.29
CA GLY A 437 28.23 -10.95 21.12
C GLY A 437 27.74 -12.33 21.57
N TYR A 438 26.53 -12.42 22.13
CA TYR A 438 25.95 -13.66 22.67
C TYR A 438 24.53 -13.89 22.10
N PRO A 439 24.40 -14.15 20.79
CA PRO A 439 23.11 -14.27 20.11
C PRO A 439 22.45 -15.64 20.34
N TYR A 440 22.20 -16.00 21.60
CA TYR A 440 21.58 -17.26 22.02
C TYR A 440 20.22 -17.01 22.68
N ILE A 441 19.38 -18.05 22.77
CA ILE A 441 18.03 -17.93 23.34
C ILE A 441 18.15 -17.71 24.84
N SER A 442 17.60 -16.60 25.33
CA SER A 442 17.72 -16.16 26.72
C SER A 442 16.52 -16.59 27.57
N ASP A 443 16.65 -16.43 28.88
CA ASP A 443 15.52 -16.56 29.82
C ASP A 443 14.36 -15.61 29.46
N CYS A 444 14.65 -14.42 28.93
CA CYS A 444 13.61 -13.49 28.50
C CYS A 444 12.79 -14.03 27.31
N ASP A 445 13.46 -14.65 26.34
CA ASP A 445 12.81 -15.26 25.19
C ASP A 445 11.88 -16.40 25.64
N MET A 446 12.35 -17.22 26.58
CA MET A 446 11.61 -18.31 27.18
C MET A 446 10.40 -17.83 28.00
N ASP A 447 10.56 -16.82 28.84
CA ASP A 447 9.47 -16.21 29.61
C ASP A 447 8.40 -15.61 28.70
N THR A 448 8.83 -15.02 27.58
CA THR A 448 7.92 -14.52 26.56
C THR A 448 7.14 -15.64 25.91
N MET A 449 7.82 -16.74 25.58
CA MET A 449 7.18 -17.93 25.02
C MET A 449 6.14 -18.50 25.99
N ILE A 450 6.45 -18.62 27.27
CA ILE A 450 5.49 -19.06 28.30
C ILE A 450 4.26 -18.14 28.31
N LYS A 451 4.45 -16.82 28.38
CA LYS A 451 3.36 -15.84 28.38
C LYS A 451 2.51 -15.92 27.11
N LEU A 452 3.15 -16.08 25.96
CA LEU A 452 2.48 -16.22 24.67
C LEU A 452 1.57 -17.46 24.64
N TYR A 453 2.08 -18.60 25.11
CA TYR A 453 1.33 -19.86 25.15
C TYR A 453 0.35 -19.95 26.32
N ASP A 454 0.46 -19.07 27.31
CA ASP A 454 -0.58 -18.89 28.34
C ASP A 454 -1.74 -17.97 27.87
N GLY A 455 -1.66 -17.43 26.64
CA GLY A 455 -2.68 -16.58 26.04
C GLY A 455 -2.49 -15.09 26.31
N GLY A 456 -1.27 -14.66 26.62
CA GLY A 456 -0.90 -13.25 26.72
C GLY A 456 -1.10 -12.53 25.38
N MET A 457 -1.53 -11.26 25.45
CA MET A 457 -1.91 -10.44 24.28
C MET A 457 -0.97 -9.25 24.02
N LYS A 458 0.30 -9.32 24.47
CA LYS A 458 1.26 -8.22 24.29
C LYS A 458 2.21 -8.54 23.14
N SER A 459 2.30 -7.61 22.19
CA SER A 459 3.18 -7.64 21.02
C SER A 459 4.62 -7.17 21.32
N GLN A 460 4.86 -6.58 22.49
CA GLN A 460 6.17 -6.06 22.87
C GLN A 460 6.56 -6.62 24.24
N VAL A 461 7.80 -7.08 24.33
CA VAL A 461 8.38 -7.63 25.56
C VAL A 461 9.45 -6.68 26.07
N THR A 462 9.30 -6.31 27.34
CA THR A 462 10.37 -5.70 28.12
C THR A 462 11.07 -6.80 28.89
N CYS A 463 12.33 -7.07 28.54
CA CYS A 463 13.21 -7.95 29.29
C CYS A 463 13.75 -7.18 30.50
N GLU A 464 13.08 -7.28 31.64
CA GLU A 464 13.59 -6.79 32.91
C GLU A 464 14.14 -7.96 33.72
N LYS A 465 15.34 -7.81 34.27
CA LYS A 465 15.95 -8.78 35.19
C LYS A 465 15.91 -8.24 36.61
#